data_AF-A0A959LKM2-F1
#
_entry.id   AF-A0A959LKM2-F1
#
_cell.length_a   1.000
_cell.length_b   1.000
_cell.length_c   1.000
_cell.angle_alpha   90.00
_cell.angle_beta   90.00
_cell.angle_gamma   90.00
#
_symmetry.space_group_name_H-M   'P 1'
#
loop_
_entity.id
_entity.type
_entity.pdbx_description
1 polymer ?
#
loop_
_entity_poly.entity_id
_entity_poly.type
_entity_poly.pdbx_seq_one_letter_code
_entity_poly.pdbx_strand_id
1 'polypeptide(L)'
;MLLPGIVHAQKNEIGLSTGIAPSFLNRYTYDLHTATELWLTTRLTYNRNFNNTQLGVILEGSALEWDDGGVVAALVVNKKFPVGKSYLYAGGSAGFYYAQNISKWHWVDRNERGYTLGLQAGMSLRLSDHFAFITEVGFRNTQVWFENY
;
A
#
# COMPACT_ATOMS: atom_id res chain seq x y z
N MET A 1 25.70 -13.67 23.43
CA MET A 1 24.23 -13.77 23.34
C MET A 1 23.66 -12.48 23.91
N LEU A 2 23.33 -11.49 23.06
CA LEU A 2 22.72 -10.23 23.54
C LEU A 2 21.25 -10.51 23.79
N LEU A 3 20.77 -10.21 24.99
CA LEU A 3 19.34 -10.26 25.31
C LEU A 3 18.57 -9.41 24.27
N PRO A 4 17.39 -9.85 23.82
CA PRO A 4 16.56 -9.02 22.95
C PRO A 4 16.16 -7.79 23.77
N GLY A 5 16.89 -6.69 23.58
CA GLY A 5 16.53 -5.40 24.15
C GLY A 5 15.12 -5.08 23.70
N ILE A 6 14.26 -4.73 24.65
CA ILE A 6 12.91 -4.24 24.36
C ILE A 6 13.10 -2.98 23.52
N VAL A 7 12.90 -3.11 22.21
CA VAL A 7 12.96 -1.97 21.30
C VAL A 7 11.68 -1.18 21.56
N HIS A 8 11.82 -0.02 22.20
CA HIS A 8 10.75 0.98 22.26
C HIS A 8 10.58 1.58 20.86
N ALA A 9 9.85 0.86 20.00
CA ALA A 9 9.33 1.42 18.76
C ALA A 9 8.40 2.60 19.11
N GLN A 10 8.40 3.64 18.28
CA GLN A 10 7.47 4.75 18.45
C GLN A 10 6.04 4.22 18.46
N LYS A 11 5.24 4.63 19.44
CA LYS A 11 3.87 4.09 19.61
C LYS A 11 2.99 4.35 18.39
N ASN A 12 3.15 5.52 17.76
CA ASN A 12 2.46 5.89 16.53
C ASN A 12 3.51 6.40 15.53
N GLU A 13 3.32 6.07 14.26
CA GLU A 13 4.17 6.46 13.14
C GLU A 13 3.30 7.00 12.02
N ILE A 14 3.66 8.18 11.50
CA ILE A 14 3.10 8.72 10.26
C ILE A 14 4.22 8.66 9.23
N GLY A 15 3.96 8.05 8.09
CA GLY A 15 4.93 7.90 7.01
C GLY A 15 4.36 8.35 5.69
N LEU A 16 5.19 9.04 4.92
CA LEU A 16 4.97 9.30 3.50
C LEU A 16 6.01 8.49 2.72
N SER A 17 5.56 7.70 1.75
CA SER A 17 6.44 6.96 0.85
C SER A 17 6.02 7.11 -0.60
N THR A 18 6.97 6.97 -1.49
CA THR A 18 6.74 6.91 -2.94
C THR A 18 7.40 5.66 -3.47
N GLY A 19 6.81 5.04 -4.48
CA GLY A 19 7.35 3.81 -5.05
C GLY A 19 6.72 3.44 -6.36
N ILE A 20 7.13 2.27 -6.85
CA ILE A 20 6.56 1.65 -8.04
C ILE A 20 5.81 0.41 -7.57
N ALA A 21 4.54 0.31 -7.91
CA ALA A 21 3.72 -0.86 -7.61
C ALA A 21 3.36 -1.56 -8.92
N PRO A 22 3.83 -2.78 -9.17
CA PRO A 22 3.27 -3.60 -10.23
C PRO A 22 1.87 -4.04 -9.78
N SER A 23 0.85 -3.58 -10.50
CA SER A 23 -0.53 -3.98 -10.27
C SER A 23 -0.95 -5.01 -11.31
N PHE A 24 -1.53 -6.10 -10.85
CA PHE A 24 -2.22 -7.07 -11.69
C PHE A 24 -3.71 -6.79 -11.59
N LEU A 25 -4.25 -6.11 -12.59
CA LEU A 25 -5.68 -5.86 -12.69
C LEU A 25 -6.34 -7.08 -13.33
N ASN A 26 -7.18 -7.77 -12.57
CA ASN A 26 -8.15 -8.73 -13.11
C ASN A 26 -9.43 -7.97 -13.44
N ARG A 27 -9.57 -7.51 -14.69
CA ARG A 27 -10.79 -6.86 -15.18
C ARG A 27 -11.80 -7.95 -15.55
N TYR A 28 -12.93 -8.02 -14.83
CA TYR A 28 -14.06 -8.86 -15.22
C TYR A 28 -14.88 -8.16 -16.31
N THR A 29 -14.30 -8.06 -17.50
CA THR A 29 -15.02 -7.81 -18.75
C THR A 29 -15.17 -9.14 -19.49
N TYR A 30 -16.05 -9.23 -20.49
CA TYR A 30 -16.37 -10.45 -21.26
C TYR A 30 -15.15 -11.21 -21.83
N ASP A 31 -13.95 -10.61 -21.81
CA ASP A 31 -12.65 -11.25 -22.03
C ASP A 31 -11.75 -11.11 -20.78
N LEU A 32 -11.21 -12.25 -20.31
CA LEU A 32 -10.29 -12.35 -19.18
C LEU A 32 -8.90 -11.82 -19.61
N HIS A 33 -8.71 -10.51 -19.52
CA HIS A 33 -7.40 -9.89 -19.75
C HIS A 33 -6.73 -9.57 -18.42
N THR A 34 -5.60 -10.24 -18.14
CA THR A 34 -4.67 -9.85 -17.07
C THR A 34 -3.72 -8.78 -17.63
N ALA A 35 -3.99 -7.51 -17.33
CA ALA A 35 -3.04 -6.44 -17.62
C ALA A 35 -2.05 -6.31 -16.45
N THR A 36 -0.75 -6.27 -16.77
CA THR A 36 0.28 -5.88 -15.80
C THR A 36 0.60 -4.42 -16.05
N GLU A 37 0.27 -3.55 -15.09
CA GLU A 37 0.50 -2.12 -15.20
C GLU A 37 1.50 -1.70 -14.11
N LEU A 38 2.43 -0.80 -14.46
CA LEU A 38 3.44 -0.25 -13.55
C LEU A 38 2.96 1.11 -13.07
N TRP A 39 2.60 1.21 -11.79
CA TRP A 39 2.03 2.43 -11.24
C TRP A 39 3.09 3.20 -10.45
N LEU A 40 3.22 4.50 -10.72
CA LEU A 40 3.87 5.38 -9.76
C LEU A 40 2.88 5.61 -8.61
N THR A 41 3.29 5.26 -7.40
CA THR A 41 2.44 5.32 -6.21
C THR A 41 3.01 6.29 -5.20
N THR A 42 2.13 7.08 -4.59
CA THR A 42 2.42 7.83 -3.37
C THR A 42 1.53 7.30 -2.28
N ARG A 43 2.11 7.00 -1.11
CA ARG A 43 1.39 6.39 0.00
C ARG A 43 1.57 7.20 1.27
N LEU A 44 0.45 7.56 1.87
CA LEU A 44 0.37 8.04 3.24
C LEU A 44 0.02 6.87 4.15
N THR A 45 0.74 6.75 5.26
CA THR A 45 0.57 5.66 6.22
C THR A 45 0.43 6.23 7.62
N TYR A 46 -0.48 5.64 8.40
CA TYR A 46 -0.55 5.82 9.84
C TYR A 46 -0.54 4.45 10.50
N ASN A 47 0.49 4.19 11.29
CA ASN A 47 0.72 2.92 11.95
C ASN A 47 0.77 3.10 13.46
N ARG A 48 0.14 2.18 14.18
CA ARG A 48 0.24 2.01 15.62
C ARG A 48 1.04 0.76 15.92
N ASN A 49 2.11 0.95 16.68
CA ASN A 49 3.02 -0.10 17.07
C ASN A 49 2.61 -0.73 18.40
N PHE A 50 2.53 -2.04 18.37
CA PHE A 50 2.51 -2.94 19.51
C PHE A 50 3.83 -3.71 19.54
N ASN A 51 4.15 -4.41 20.63
CA ASN A 51 5.46 -5.06 20.83
C ASN A 51 6.05 -5.69 19.55
N ASN A 52 5.36 -6.70 19.01
CA ASN A 52 5.80 -7.43 17.81
C ASN A 52 4.81 -7.29 16.64
N THR A 53 3.87 -6.36 16.72
CA THR A 53 2.80 -6.18 15.73
C THR A 53 2.63 -4.70 15.43
N GLN A 54 2.29 -4.37 14.20
CA GLN A 54 1.95 -3.02 13.76
C GLN A 54 0.59 -3.09 13.08
N LEU A 55 -0.33 -2.22 13.47
CA LEU A 55 -1.64 -2.08 12.84
C LEU A 55 -1.76 -0.67 12.29
N GLY A 56 -2.32 -0.52 11.10
CA GLY A 56 -2.40 0.81 10.51
C GLY A 56 -3.42 0.93 9.40
N VAL A 57 -3.45 2.14 8.85
CA VAL A 57 -4.17 2.49 7.65
C VAL A 57 -3.19 3.03 6.63
N ILE A 58 -3.43 2.73 5.37
CA ILE A 58 -2.71 3.28 4.24
C ILE A 58 -3.71 3.93 3.29
N LEU A 59 -3.30 5.08 2.76
CA LEU A 59 -3.95 5.73 1.63
C LEU A 59 -2.91 5.81 0.52
N GLU A 60 -3.14 5.09 -0.57
CA GLU A 60 -2.25 5.03 -1.72
C GLU A 60 -2.92 5.69 -2.90
N GLY A 61 -2.29 6.70 -3.47
CA GLY A 61 -2.68 7.29 -4.76
C GLY A 61 -1.75 6.77 -5.84
N SER A 62 -2.31 6.37 -6.98
CA SER A 62 -1.58 5.93 -8.16
C SER A 62 -1.95 6.75 -9.38
N ALA A 63 -0.94 7.03 -10.21
CA ALA A 63 -1.16 7.50 -11.58
C ALA A 63 -1.02 6.30 -12.53
N LEU A 64 -2.10 6.01 -13.24
CA LEU A 64 -2.29 4.84 -14.10
C LEU A 64 -1.79 5.07 -15.53
N GLU A 65 -1.84 6.32 -15.98
CA GLU A 65 -1.29 6.89 -17.22
C GLU A 65 -1.50 8.41 -17.12
N TRP A 66 -1.23 9.21 -18.17
CA TRP A 66 -1.33 10.69 -18.08
C TRP A 66 -2.72 11.21 -17.67
N ASP A 67 -3.78 10.39 -17.84
CA ASP A 67 -5.17 10.81 -17.64
C ASP A 67 -5.97 9.99 -16.59
N ASP A 68 -5.40 8.91 -16.05
CA ASP A 68 -6.10 7.99 -15.13
C ASP A 68 -5.46 7.96 -13.74
N GLY A 69 -6.29 8.05 -12.71
CA GLY A 69 -5.87 8.08 -11.31
C GLY A 69 -6.67 7.10 -10.44
N GLY A 70 -5.97 6.37 -9.58
CA GLY A 70 -6.55 5.43 -8.63
C GLY A 70 -6.20 5.80 -7.19
N VAL A 71 -7.09 5.44 -6.26
CA VAL A 71 -6.87 5.53 -4.82
C VAL A 71 -7.22 4.20 -4.15
N VAL A 72 -6.32 3.72 -3.29
CA VAL A 72 -6.55 2.59 -2.40
C VAL A 72 -6.56 3.07 -0.97
N ALA A 73 -7.64 2.79 -0.24
CA ALA A 73 -7.70 2.92 1.21
C ALA A 73 -7.68 1.52 1.84
N ALA A 74 -6.63 1.18 2.59
CA ALA A 74 -6.47 -0.17 3.13
C ALA A 74 -6.05 -0.18 4.61
N LEU A 75 -6.47 -1.23 5.31
CA LEU A 75 -5.96 -1.59 6.62
C LEU A 75 -4.71 -2.44 6.44
N VAL A 76 -3.71 -2.22 7.29
CA VAL A 76 -2.46 -3.01 7.30
C VAL A 76 -2.24 -3.68 8.64
N VAL A 77 -1.72 -4.91 8.57
CA VAL A 77 -1.30 -5.70 9.72
C VAL A 77 0.08 -6.25 9.43
N ASN A 78 1.08 -5.81 10.19
CA ASN A 78 2.46 -6.29 10.05
C ASN A 78 2.95 -6.95 11.33
N LYS A 79 3.71 -8.04 11.18
CA LYS A 79 4.59 -8.59 12.20
C LYS A 79 5.92 -7.84 12.16
N LYS A 80 6.42 -7.44 13.33
CA LYS A 80 7.73 -6.79 13.47
C LYS A 80 8.79 -7.78 13.95
N PHE A 81 9.99 -7.60 13.42
CA PHE A 81 11.20 -8.32 13.80
C PHE A 81 12.25 -7.28 14.22
N PRO A 82 12.57 -7.19 15.53
CA PRO A 82 13.49 -6.18 16.03
C PRO A 82 14.91 -6.39 15.46
N VAL A 83 15.55 -5.30 15.01
CA VAL A 83 16.93 -5.29 14.52
C VAL A 83 17.65 -4.08 15.13
N GLY A 84 18.23 -4.27 16.32
CA GLY A 84 18.86 -3.18 17.06
C GLY A 84 17.85 -2.11 17.46
N LYS A 85 18.06 -0.86 17.01
CA LYS A 85 17.10 0.25 17.23
C LYS A 85 16.06 0.39 16.11
N SER A 86 16.17 -0.46 15.09
CA SER A 86 15.33 -0.52 13.89
C SER A 86 14.48 -1.80 13.92
N TYR A 87 13.63 -1.99 12.92
CA TYR A 87 12.92 -3.26 12.77
C TYR A 87 12.64 -3.58 11.31
N LEU A 88 12.62 -4.87 11.00
CA LEU A 88 12.02 -5.40 9.78
C LEU A 88 10.54 -5.67 10.05
N TYR A 89 9.73 -5.63 9.01
CA TYR A 89 8.33 -6.01 9.11
C TYR A 89 7.88 -6.80 7.89
N ALA A 90 6.90 -7.67 8.11
CA ALA A 90 6.22 -8.41 7.05
C ALA A 90 4.74 -8.56 7.42
N GLY A 91 3.85 -8.45 6.45
CA GLY A 91 2.43 -8.39 6.71
C GLY A 91 1.58 -8.37 5.47
N GLY A 92 0.32 -8.02 5.68
CA GLY A 92 -0.67 -7.91 4.62
C GLY A 92 -1.52 -6.66 4.75
N SER A 93 -2.18 -6.33 3.65
CA SER A 93 -3.12 -5.23 3.54
C SER A 93 -4.43 -5.71 2.94
N ALA A 94 -5.54 -5.16 3.40
CA ALA A 94 -6.84 -5.35 2.77
C ALA A 94 -7.59 -4.03 2.74
N GLY A 95 -8.17 -3.69 1.59
CA GLY A 95 -8.76 -2.38 1.41
C GLY A 95 -9.70 -2.28 0.23
N PHE A 96 -10.14 -1.05 0.01
CA PHE A 96 -11.03 -0.66 -1.06
C PHE A 96 -10.26 0.16 -2.10
N TYR A 97 -10.49 -0.16 -3.36
CA TYR A 97 -9.96 0.54 -4.52
C TYR A 97 -11.06 1.36 -5.18
N TYR A 98 -10.70 2.58 -5.56
CA TYR A 98 -11.54 3.46 -6.34
C TYR A 98 -10.66 4.14 -7.39
N ALA A 99 -11.05 4.05 -8.65
CA ALA A 99 -10.45 4.86 -9.71
C ALA A 99 -11.53 5.56 -10.52
N GLN A 100 -11.22 6.80 -10.89
CA GLN A 100 -12.04 7.61 -11.75
C GLN A 100 -11.22 7.90 -13.01
N ASN A 101 -11.74 7.51 -14.16
CA ASN A 101 -11.18 7.93 -15.44
C ASN A 101 -11.54 9.41 -15.64
N ILE A 102 -10.53 10.27 -15.85
CA ILE A 102 -10.73 11.72 -16.06
C ILE A 102 -10.38 12.09 -17.51
N SER A 103 -10.08 11.10 -18.37
CA SER A 103 -9.67 11.39 -19.75
C SER A 103 -10.79 12.05 -20.54
N LYS A 104 -10.53 13.25 -21.03
CA LYS A 104 -11.40 13.96 -21.98
C LYS A 104 -11.49 13.26 -23.34
N TRP A 105 -10.61 12.31 -23.62
CA TRP A 105 -10.51 11.61 -24.90
C TRP A 105 -11.31 10.31 -24.94
N HIS A 106 -11.64 9.74 -23.78
CA HIS A 106 -12.48 8.55 -23.67
C HIS A 106 -13.91 8.98 -23.35
N TRP A 107 -14.82 8.83 -24.33
CA TRP A 107 -16.24 9.18 -24.24
C TRP A 107 -17.06 8.31 -23.27
N VAL A 108 -16.41 7.50 -22.44
CA VAL A 108 -17.05 6.58 -21.52
C VAL A 108 -16.43 6.77 -20.14
N ASP A 109 -17.15 7.46 -19.26
CA ASP A 109 -16.84 7.52 -17.84
C ASP A 109 -16.90 6.10 -17.27
N ARG A 110 -15.72 5.51 -17.01
CA ARG A 110 -15.63 4.21 -16.33
C ARG A 110 -15.15 4.45 -14.92
N ASN A 111 -16.09 4.51 -13.99
CA ASN A 111 -15.77 4.45 -12.57
C ASN A 111 -15.48 2.99 -12.21
N GLU A 112 -14.25 2.74 -11.77
CA GLU A 112 -13.82 1.42 -11.32
C GLU A 112 -13.83 1.37 -9.80
N ARG A 113 -14.45 0.32 -9.24
CA ARG A 113 -14.45 0.07 -7.80
C ARG A 113 -13.95 -1.34 -7.56
N GLY A 114 -13.28 -1.56 -6.44
CA GLY A 114 -12.63 -2.85 -6.21
C GLY A 114 -12.30 -3.12 -4.76
N TYR A 115 -11.92 -4.37 -4.51
CA TYR A 115 -11.21 -4.74 -3.29
C TYR A 115 -9.76 -5.00 -3.64
N THR A 116 -8.86 -4.54 -2.78
CA THR A 116 -7.43 -4.78 -2.90
C THR A 116 -6.96 -5.63 -1.73
N LEU A 117 -6.29 -6.72 -2.04
CA LEU A 117 -5.51 -7.50 -1.09
C LEU A 117 -4.03 -7.34 -1.40
N GLY A 118 -3.21 -7.35 -0.37
CA GLY A 118 -1.78 -7.13 -0.54
C GLY A 118 -0.94 -7.85 0.47
N LEU A 119 0.29 -8.14 0.05
CA LEU A 119 1.38 -8.55 0.92
C LEU A 119 2.42 -7.44 0.92
N GLN A 120 3.08 -7.24 2.06
CA GLN A 120 4.12 -6.22 2.17
C GLN A 120 5.23 -6.66 3.12
N ALA A 121 6.44 -6.23 2.83
CA ALA A 121 7.59 -6.37 3.70
C ALA A 121 8.47 -5.14 3.58
N GLY A 122 9.17 -4.80 4.66
CA GLY A 122 9.98 -3.60 4.67
C GLY A 122 10.90 -3.49 5.89
N MET A 123 11.58 -2.36 5.95
CA MET A 123 12.48 -2.00 7.03
C MET A 123 12.22 -0.57 7.48
N SER A 124 12.14 -0.36 8.80
CA SER A 124 12.15 0.96 9.41
C SER A 124 13.52 1.20 10.04
N LEU A 125 14.31 2.06 9.41
CA LEU A 125 15.63 2.49 9.86
C LEU A 125 15.47 3.73 10.75
N ARG A 126 15.65 3.56 12.06
CA ARG A 126 15.60 4.67 13.00
C ARG A 126 16.78 5.62 12.77
N LEU A 127 16.48 6.87 12.40
CA LEU A 127 17.49 7.92 12.25
C LEU A 127 17.65 8.73 13.55
N SER A 128 16.54 8.97 14.25
CA SER A 128 16.51 9.70 15.53
C SER A 128 15.35 9.21 16.41
N ASP A 129 15.05 9.93 17.48
CA ASP A 129 13.90 9.64 18.34
C ASP A 129 12.56 10.02 17.68
N HIS A 130 12.60 10.83 16.62
CA HIS A 130 11.41 11.36 15.92
C HIS A 130 11.32 10.91 14.46
N PHE A 131 12.45 10.61 13.83
CA PHE A 131 12.51 10.30 12.40
C PHE A 131 13.01 8.89 12.14
N ALA A 132 12.38 8.24 11.16
CA ALA A 132 12.81 6.98 10.60
C ALA A 132 12.74 7.04 9.08
N PHE A 133 13.63 6.30 8.43
CA PHE A 133 13.58 6.05 7.00
C PHE A 133 12.96 4.68 6.76
N ILE A 134 11.91 4.61 5.94
CA ILE A 134 11.16 3.38 5.69
C ILE A 134 11.39 2.95 4.24
N THR A 135 11.79 1.70 4.07
CA THR A 135 11.79 1.03 2.76
C THR A 135 10.74 -0.07 2.77
N GLU A 136 9.99 -0.20 1.68
CA GLU A 136 8.96 -1.21 1.56
C GLU A 136 8.94 -1.81 0.15
N VAL A 137 8.73 -3.12 0.09
CA VAL A 137 8.27 -3.83 -1.09
C VAL A 137 6.88 -4.38 -0.81
N GLY A 138 5.95 -4.13 -1.73
CA GLY A 138 4.57 -4.54 -1.62
C GLY A 138 4.08 -5.16 -2.91
N PHE A 139 3.26 -6.19 -2.79
CA PHE A 139 2.47 -6.75 -3.88
C PHE A 139 0.99 -6.43 -3.60
N ARG A 140 0.25 -6.04 -4.64
CA ARG A 140 -1.19 -5.75 -4.56
C ARG A 140 -1.91 -6.51 -5.66
N ASN A 141 -3.01 -7.16 -5.30
CA ASN A 141 -3.97 -7.73 -6.23
C ASN A 141 -5.30 -7.03 -6.02
N THR A 142 -5.81 -6.41 -7.08
CA THR A 142 -7.06 -5.66 -7.06
C THR A 142 -8.07 -6.36 -7.95
N GLN A 143 -9.20 -6.72 -7.36
CA GLN A 143 -10.36 -7.21 -8.10
C GLN A 143 -11.32 -6.04 -8.30
N VAL A 144 -11.54 -5.66 -9.57
CA VAL A 144 -12.37 -4.52 -9.96
C VAL A 144 -13.71 -4.97 -10.54
N TRP A 145 -14.75 -4.18 -10.29
CA TRP A 145 -16.02 -4.22 -11.00
C TRP A 145 -16.34 -2.81 -11.53
N PHE A 146 -17.09 -2.78 -12.64
CA PHE A 146 -17.51 -1.54 -13.29
C PHE A 146 -18.88 -1.11 -12.78
N GLU A 147 -19.06 0.18 -12.56
CA GLU A 147 -20.40 0.76 -12.44
C GLU A 147 -20.90 1.01 -13.87
N ASN A 148 -21.81 0.16 -14.36
CA ASN A 148 -22.45 0.40 -15.66
C ASN A 148 -23.45 1.55 -15.50
N TYR A 149 -23.27 2.62 -16.27
CA TYR A 149 -24.25 3.69 -16.48
C TYR A 149 -24.96 3.49 -17.81
#